data_AF-A0A1G9S3M2-F1
#
_entry.id   AF-A0A1G9S3M2-F1
#
_cell.length_a   1.000
_cell.length_b   1.000
_cell.length_c   1.000
_cell.angle_alpha   90.00
_cell.angle_beta   90.00
_cell.angle_gamma   90.00
#
_symmetry.space_group_name_H-M   'P 1'
#
loop_
_entity.id
_entity.type
_entity.pdbx_description
1 polymer ?
#
loop_
_entity_poly.entity_id
_entity_poly.type
_entity_poly.pdbx_seq_one_letter_code
_entity_poly.pdbx_strand_id
1 'polypeptide(L)'
;MSTSTEAKAVIETRLIHRFHRRATTLLTEAAVLSSVPLPALAELREFLVKNLRHHHETEDRLLWPMIAAAAPHVAERFAVLSEEHDELDAALDALEAVPVVQGADRLRLERAAGAVRSLVHRHLEHEEPLLLPALREHVSPQQWAAFSNEVIATSPPEAAYLIVGFLDQVGTQEEVALVLSALPEPAQQFVPAMRDQAHVALAVLISSGSKPSGRLLVVAADR
;
A
#
# COMPACT_ATOMS: atom_id res chain seq x y z
N MET A 1 -20.85 18.98 -22.34
CA MET A 1 -20.05 19.03 -21.11
C MET A 1 -19.04 17.91 -21.22
N SER A 2 -17.79 18.23 -21.55
CA SER A 2 -16.73 17.22 -21.66
C SER A 2 -16.42 16.75 -20.25
N THR A 3 -16.80 15.53 -19.91
CA THR A 3 -16.26 14.83 -18.76
C THR A 3 -14.77 14.70 -19.04
N SER A 4 -13.95 15.58 -18.45
CA SER A 4 -12.51 15.42 -18.47
C SER A 4 -12.21 14.07 -17.84
N THR A 5 -11.88 13.06 -18.65
CA THR A 5 -11.34 11.80 -18.16
C THR A 5 -10.13 12.16 -17.29
N GLU A 6 -10.18 11.82 -16.01
CA GLU A 6 -9.08 12.08 -15.09
C GLU A 6 -7.82 11.39 -15.63
N ALA A 7 -6.68 12.09 -15.60
CA ALA A 7 -5.45 11.57 -16.17
C ALA A 7 -5.04 10.27 -15.46
N LYS A 8 -4.60 9.25 -16.22
CA LYS A 8 -4.14 7.96 -15.69
C LYS A 8 -3.16 8.11 -14.51
N ALA A 9 -2.25 9.08 -14.59
CA ALA A 9 -1.30 9.40 -13.53
C ALA A 9 -1.96 9.73 -12.19
N VAL A 10 -3.04 10.51 -12.22
CA VAL A 10 -3.77 10.89 -11.01
C VAL A 10 -4.52 9.70 -10.42
N ILE A 11 -5.16 8.90 -11.27
CA ILE A 11 -5.91 7.71 -10.82
C ILE A 11 -4.96 6.71 -10.15
N GLU A 12 -3.84 6.39 -10.81
CA GLU A 12 -2.84 5.46 -10.28
C GLU A 12 -2.26 5.96 -8.96
N THR A 13 -1.79 7.21 -8.92
CA THR A 13 -1.22 7.82 -7.70
C THR A 13 -2.20 7.78 -6.53
N ARG A 14 -3.45 8.25 -6.73
CA ARG A 14 -4.48 8.23 -5.67
C ARG A 14 -4.80 6.83 -5.19
N LEU A 15 -4.80 5.85 -6.09
CA LEU A 15 -5.10 4.48 -5.72
C LEU A 15 -3.97 3.86 -4.88
N ILE A 16 -2.71 4.11 -5.27
CA ILE A 16 -1.53 3.69 -4.52
C ILE A 16 -1.47 4.36 -3.13
N HIS A 17 -1.78 5.66 -3.04
CA HIS A 17 -1.81 6.39 -1.76
C HIS A 17 -2.90 5.84 -0.83
N ARG A 18 -4.11 5.56 -1.36
CA ARG A 18 -5.17 4.89 -0.59
C ARG A 18 -4.74 3.50 -0.11
N PHE A 19 -4.04 2.75 -0.96
CA PHE A 19 -3.45 1.46 -0.59
C PHE A 19 -2.49 1.61 0.60
N HIS A 20 -1.51 2.53 0.53
CA HIS A 20 -0.55 2.74 1.63
C HIS A 20 -1.24 3.14 2.95
N ARG A 21 -2.24 4.03 2.90
CA ARG A 21 -3.06 4.38 4.08
C ARG A 21 -3.78 3.17 4.66
N ARG A 22 -4.39 2.32 3.81
CA ARG A 22 -5.10 1.13 4.27
C ARG A 22 -4.16 0.09 4.87
N ALA A 23 -3.05 -0.19 4.19
CA ALA A 23 -2.11 -1.23 4.59
C ALA A 23 -1.41 -0.91 5.92
N THR A 24 -0.94 0.34 6.10
CA THR A 24 -0.34 0.80 7.37
C THR A 24 -1.34 0.79 8.52
N THR A 25 -2.61 1.16 8.25
CA THR A 25 -3.70 1.03 9.23
C THR A 25 -3.94 -0.43 9.60
N LEU A 26 -3.98 -1.35 8.63
CA LEU A 26 -4.20 -2.78 8.91
C LEU A 26 -3.10 -3.38 9.77
N LEU A 27 -1.82 -3.01 9.57
CA LEU A 27 -0.74 -3.53 10.41
C LEU A 27 -0.91 -3.10 11.88
N THR A 28 -1.30 -1.85 12.10
CA THR A 28 -1.57 -1.32 13.45
C THR A 28 -2.74 -2.07 14.11
N GLU A 29 -3.84 -2.25 13.37
CA GLU A 29 -5.03 -3.00 13.83
C GLU A 29 -4.71 -4.47 14.13
N ALA A 30 -3.97 -5.13 13.25
CA ALA A 30 -3.67 -6.55 13.36
C ALA A 30 -2.65 -6.86 14.47
N ALA A 31 -1.72 -5.94 14.78
CA ALA A 31 -0.68 -6.14 15.78
C ALA A 31 -1.25 -6.43 17.18
N VAL A 32 -2.37 -5.78 17.55
CA VAL A 32 -3.01 -5.96 18.87
C VAL A 32 -3.88 -7.21 18.98
N LEU A 33 -4.20 -7.85 17.86
CA LEU A 33 -5.07 -9.01 17.82
C LEU A 33 -4.27 -10.30 18.03
N SER A 34 -4.40 -10.89 19.22
CA SER A 34 -3.76 -12.18 19.54
C SER A 34 -4.22 -13.34 18.65
N SER A 35 -5.38 -13.20 17.99
CA SER A 35 -5.90 -14.16 17.01
C SER A 35 -5.14 -14.15 15.68
N VAL A 36 -4.46 -13.04 15.33
CA VAL A 36 -3.72 -12.95 14.08
C VAL A 36 -2.41 -13.75 14.20
N PRO A 37 -2.14 -14.72 13.32
CA PRO A 37 -0.90 -15.50 13.34
C PRO A 37 0.34 -14.62 13.18
N LEU A 38 1.39 -14.90 13.95
CA LEU A 38 2.67 -14.17 13.86
C LEU A 38 3.28 -14.18 12.45
N PRO A 39 3.26 -15.29 11.67
CA PRO A 39 3.80 -15.27 10.31
C PRO A 39 3.07 -14.29 9.39
N ALA A 40 1.74 -14.17 9.50
CA ALA A 40 0.97 -13.22 8.70
C ALA A 40 1.29 -11.76 9.07
N LEU A 41 1.53 -11.48 10.35
CA LEU A 41 2.00 -10.16 10.80
C LEU A 41 3.40 -9.83 10.29
N ALA A 42 4.31 -10.82 10.33
CA ALA A 42 5.68 -10.65 9.85
C ALA A 42 5.69 -10.36 8.34
N GLU A 43 4.93 -11.12 7.56
CA GLU A 43 4.81 -10.91 6.11
C GLU A 43 4.22 -9.54 5.78
N LEU A 44 3.12 -9.12 6.44
CA LEU A 44 2.54 -7.79 6.22
C LEU A 44 3.52 -6.66 6.58
N ARG A 45 4.25 -6.80 7.69
CA ARG A 45 5.27 -5.84 8.11
C ARG A 45 6.39 -5.73 7.08
N GLU A 46 6.94 -6.86 6.62
CA GLU A 46 8.03 -6.90 5.65
C GLU A 46 7.60 -6.34 4.29
N PHE A 47 6.40 -6.72 3.85
CA PHE A 47 5.78 -6.17 2.66
C PHE A 47 5.66 -4.64 2.74
N LEU A 48 5.15 -4.10 3.85
CA LEU A 48 4.99 -2.66 4.06
C LEU A 48 6.33 -1.93 4.05
N VAL A 49 7.34 -2.43 4.79
CA VAL A 49 8.66 -1.81 4.85
C VAL A 49 9.27 -1.70 3.45
N LYS A 50 9.29 -2.82 2.71
CA LYS A 50 9.85 -2.84 1.35
C LYS A 50 9.09 -1.95 0.38
N ASN A 51 7.75 -1.99 0.40
CA ASN A 51 6.94 -1.23 -0.55
C ASN A 51 6.93 0.27 -0.24
N LEU A 52 6.92 0.67 1.03
CA LEU A 52 7.02 2.09 1.39
C LEU A 52 8.39 2.66 1.05
N ARG A 53 9.49 1.93 1.29
CA ARG A 53 10.83 2.35 0.82
C ARG A 53 10.87 2.52 -0.70
N HIS A 54 10.44 1.50 -1.43
CA HIS A 54 10.40 1.54 -2.88
C HIS A 54 9.58 2.71 -3.43
N HIS A 55 8.39 2.95 -2.87
CA HIS A 55 7.50 4.03 -3.28
C HIS A 55 8.21 5.39 -3.20
N HIS A 56 8.69 5.78 -2.02
CA HIS A 56 9.26 7.10 -1.83
C HIS A 56 10.65 7.26 -2.48
N GLU A 57 11.43 6.18 -2.60
CA GLU A 57 12.71 6.22 -3.32
C GLU A 57 12.51 6.45 -4.82
N THR A 58 11.51 5.81 -5.45
CA THR A 58 11.22 6.04 -6.87
C THR A 58 10.72 7.45 -7.13
N GLU A 59 10.00 7.99 -6.16
CA GLU A 59 9.51 9.34 -6.14
C GLU A 59 10.63 10.38 -6.13
N ASP A 60 11.50 10.33 -5.12
CA ASP A 60 12.64 11.24 -4.98
C ASP A 60 13.60 11.15 -6.17
N ARG A 61 13.84 9.93 -6.66
CA ARG A 61 14.89 9.66 -7.64
C ARG A 61 14.42 9.86 -9.08
N LEU A 62 13.13 9.70 -9.36
CA LEU A 62 12.59 9.71 -10.72
C LEU A 62 11.47 10.73 -10.90
N LEU A 63 10.45 10.72 -10.04
CA LEU A 63 9.25 11.52 -10.26
C LEU A 63 9.47 13.00 -9.93
N TRP A 64 10.14 13.32 -8.80
CA TRP A 64 10.34 14.70 -8.38
C TRP A 64 11.21 15.45 -9.40
N PRO A 65 12.35 14.90 -9.87
CA PRO A 65 13.17 15.52 -10.90
C PRO A 65 12.42 15.69 -12.22
N MET A 66 11.60 14.69 -12.61
CA MET A 66 10.81 14.75 -13.84
C MET A 66 9.82 15.92 -13.82
N ILE A 67 9.09 16.10 -12.72
CA ILE A 67 8.13 17.20 -12.58
C ILE A 67 8.87 18.54 -12.45
N ALA A 68 9.93 18.61 -11.65
CA ALA A 68 10.71 19.83 -11.45
C ALA A 68 11.35 20.36 -12.75
N ALA A 69 11.72 19.46 -13.68
CA ALA A 69 12.21 19.85 -15.00
C ALA A 69 11.15 20.61 -15.84
N ALA A 70 9.87 20.25 -15.67
CA ALA A 70 8.74 20.90 -16.36
C ALA A 70 8.18 22.10 -15.57
N ALA A 71 8.28 22.07 -14.23
CA ALA A 71 7.75 23.08 -13.33
C ALA A 71 8.76 23.44 -12.21
N PRO A 72 9.82 24.22 -12.50
CA PRO A 72 10.89 24.48 -11.52
C PRO A 72 10.42 25.10 -10.20
N HIS A 73 9.30 25.82 -10.22
CA HIS A 73 8.71 26.47 -9.03
C HIS A 73 8.17 25.48 -7.98
N VAL A 74 8.01 24.19 -8.30
CA VAL A 74 7.59 23.17 -7.31
C VAL A 74 8.77 22.46 -6.64
N ALA A 75 9.99 22.62 -7.15
CA ALA A 75 11.16 21.84 -6.72
C ALA A 75 11.48 21.99 -5.22
N GLU A 76 11.41 23.20 -4.69
CA GLU A 76 11.68 23.46 -3.26
C GLU A 76 10.64 22.76 -2.36
N ARG A 77 9.37 22.67 -2.79
CA ARG A 77 8.33 21.98 -2.03
C ARG A 77 8.49 20.46 -2.08
N PHE A 78 8.96 19.93 -3.19
CA PHE A 78 9.34 18.51 -3.27
C PHE A 78 10.54 18.17 -2.40
N ALA A 79 11.52 19.07 -2.27
CA ALA A 79 12.64 18.86 -1.35
C ALA A 79 12.16 18.74 0.12
N VAL A 80 11.18 19.54 0.52
CA VAL A 80 10.56 19.41 1.86
C VAL A 80 9.86 18.05 2.04
N LEU A 81 9.21 17.53 0.99
CA LEU A 81 8.60 16.20 1.03
C LEU A 81 9.65 15.09 1.13
N SER A 82 10.81 15.24 0.47
CA SER A 82 11.95 14.32 0.62
C SER A 82 12.52 14.34 2.05
N GLU A 83 12.51 15.47 2.76
CA GLU A 83 12.89 15.52 4.18
C GLU A 83 11.91 14.71 5.06
N GLU A 84 10.62 14.64 4.69
CA GLU A 84 9.65 13.77 5.37
C GLU A 84 9.89 12.28 5.05
N HIS A 85 10.46 11.96 3.89
CA HIS A 85 10.91 10.60 3.59
C HIS A 85 12.07 10.16 4.49
N ASP A 86 13.02 11.04 4.81
CA ASP A 86 14.10 10.73 5.77
C ASP A 86 13.53 10.39 7.16
N GLU A 87 12.48 11.11 7.61
CA GLU A 87 11.75 10.77 8.85
C GLU A 87 11.05 9.41 8.75
N LEU A 88 10.45 9.11 7.60
CA LEU A 88 9.79 7.85 7.33
C LEU A 88 10.78 6.68 7.35
N ASP A 89 11.95 6.83 6.73
CA ASP A 89 13.00 5.80 6.70
C ASP A 89 13.47 5.41 8.10
N ALA A 90 13.71 6.39 8.97
CA ALA A 90 14.06 6.12 10.36
C ALA A 90 12.94 5.35 11.11
N ALA A 91 11.68 5.62 10.79
CA ALA A 91 10.55 4.89 11.36
C ALA A 91 10.40 3.48 10.77
N LEU A 92 10.73 3.28 9.49
CA LEU A 92 10.74 1.97 8.84
C LEU A 92 11.86 1.09 9.41
N ASP A 93 13.05 1.64 9.66
CA ASP A 93 14.15 0.97 10.37
C ASP A 93 13.70 0.52 11.77
N ALA A 94 13.03 1.41 12.51
CA ALA A 94 12.52 1.10 13.83
C ALA A 94 11.46 -0.01 13.80
N LEU A 95 10.55 0.01 12.82
CA LEU A 95 9.54 -1.05 12.63
C LEU A 95 10.19 -2.39 12.24
N GLU A 96 11.19 -2.37 11.36
CA GLU A 96 11.94 -3.53 10.91
C GLU A 96 12.72 -4.18 12.07
N ALA A 97 13.20 -3.38 13.03
CA ALA A 97 13.92 -3.87 14.21
C ALA A 97 13.02 -4.53 15.28
N VAL A 98 11.68 -4.35 15.22
CA VAL A 98 10.78 -4.97 16.21
C VAL A 98 10.57 -6.47 15.92
N PRO A 99 10.89 -7.37 16.87
CA PRO A 99 10.59 -8.79 16.72
C PRO A 99 9.08 -9.07 16.67
N VAL A 100 8.65 -9.94 15.76
CA VAL A 100 7.24 -10.36 15.67
C VAL A 100 7.03 -11.61 16.52
N VAL A 101 6.82 -11.43 17.82
CA VAL A 101 6.60 -12.51 18.80
C VAL A 101 5.39 -12.22 19.71
N GLN A 102 4.94 -13.23 20.47
CA GLN A 102 3.79 -13.09 21.38
C GLN A 102 4.09 -12.22 22.60
N GLY A 103 3.04 -11.70 23.25
CA GLY A 103 3.15 -10.97 24.51
C GLY A 103 3.51 -9.50 24.32
N ALA A 104 4.45 -8.99 25.13
CA ALA A 104 4.78 -7.56 25.18
C ALA A 104 5.27 -6.98 23.84
N ASP A 105 5.86 -7.80 22.97
CA ASP A 105 6.37 -7.35 21.68
C ASP A 105 5.26 -7.02 20.67
N ARG A 106 4.03 -7.55 20.84
CA ARG A 106 2.87 -7.09 20.04
C ARG A 106 2.55 -5.62 20.25
N LEU A 107 2.65 -5.14 21.50
CA LEU A 107 2.45 -3.72 21.80
C LEU A 107 3.60 -2.87 21.27
N ARG A 108 4.83 -3.41 21.21
CA ARG A 108 5.96 -2.72 20.57
C ARG A 108 5.78 -2.62 19.07
N LEU A 109 5.28 -3.70 18.44
CA LEU A 109 4.97 -3.73 17.01
C LEU A 109 3.85 -2.75 16.68
N GLU A 110 2.77 -2.73 17.47
CA GLU A 110 1.67 -1.77 17.29
C GLU A 110 2.16 -0.32 17.37
N ARG A 111 2.98 0.02 18.36
CA ARG A 111 3.52 1.38 18.50
C ARG A 111 4.39 1.78 17.32
N ALA A 112 5.29 0.89 16.88
CA ALA A 112 6.17 1.16 15.74
C ALA A 112 5.35 1.28 14.44
N ALA A 113 4.37 0.39 14.23
CA ALA A 113 3.46 0.45 13.09
C ALA A 113 2.61 1.73 13.12
N GLY A 114 2.14 2.16 14.29
CA GLY A 114 1.38 3.38 14.50
C GLY A 114 2.19 4.64 14.19
N ALA A 115 3.50 4.65 14.47
CA ALA A 115 4.40 5.73 14.09
C ALA A 115 4.52 5.84 12.55
N VAL A 116 4.81 4.72 11.87
CA VAL A 116 4.85 4.66 10.39
C VAL A 116 3.53 5.08 9.77
N ARG A 117 2.40 4.57 10.28
CA ARG A 117 1.06 4.96 9.83
C ARG A 117 0.84 6.47 9.95
N SER A 118 1.22 7.06 11.08
CA SER A 118 1.03 8.51 11.31
C SER A 118 1.87 9.35 10.35
N LEU A 119 3.12 8.93 10.11
CA LEU A 119 4.03 9.53 9.14
C LEU A 119 3.47 9.47 7.72
N VAL A 120 3.12 8.27 7.24
CA VAL A 120 2.53 8.07 5.91
C VAL A 120 1.26 8.89 5.74
N HIS A 121 0.37 8.91 6.73
CA HIS A 121 -0.87 9.66 6.59
C HIS A 121 -0.63 11.18 6.47
N ARG A 122 0.24 11.73 7.31
CA ARG A 122 0.63 13.15 7.28
C ARG A 122 1.33 13.50 5.97
N HIS A 123 2.30 12.70 5.57
CA HIS A 123 3.07 12.91 4.35
C HIS A 123 2.15 13.02 3.13
N LEU A 124 1.29 12.02 2.94
CA LEU A 124 0.36 11.99 1.81
C LEU A 124 -0.66 13.17 1.86
N GLU A 125 -0.98 13.73 3.04
CA GLU A 125 -1.80 14.96 3.15
C GLU A 125 -1.06 16.21 2.66
N HIS A 126 0.27 16.26 2.79
CA HIS A 126 1.11 17.35 2.28
C HIS A 126 1.42 17.18 0.78
N GLU A 127 1.63 15.94 0.37
CA GLU A 127 2.06 15.57 -0.98
C GLU A 127 0.92 15.70 -2.01
N GLU A 128 -0.26 15.12 -1.76
CA GLU A 128 -1.36 15.06 -2.72
C GLU A 128 -1.79 16.45 -3.26
N PRO A 129 -1.90 17.52 -2.45
CA PRO A 129 -2.22 18.87 -2.95
C PRO A 129 -1.18 19.46 -3.90
N LEU A 130 0.07 19.00 -3.82
CA LEU A 130 1.17 19.44 -4.69
C LEU A 130 1.31 18.52 -5.91
N LEU A 131 1.37 17.21 -5.68
CA LEU A 131 1.65 16.22 -6.70
C LEU A 131 0.49 16.10 -7.70
N LEU A 132 -0.75 15.97 -7.23
CA LEU A 132 -1.86 15.66 -8.14
C LEU A 132 -2.12 16.77 -9.18
N PRO A 133 -2.05 18.08 -8.86
CA PRO A 133 -2.05 19.12 -9.87
C PRO A 133 -0.87 19.05 -10.82
N ALA A 134 0.34 18.83 -10.29
CA ALA A 134 1.54 18.75 -11.12
C ALA A 134 1.49 17.58 -12.13
N LEU A 135 0.97 16.42 -11.72
CA LEU A 135 0.73 15.29 -12.63
C LEU A 135 -0.24 15.66 -13.75
N ARG A 136 -1.31 16.41 -13.45
CA ARG A 136 -2.30 16.84 -14.45
C ARG A 136 -1.73 17.87 -15.43
N GLU A 137 -0.92 18.79 -14.93
CA GLU A 137 -0.52 19.98 -15.67
C GLU A 137 0.83 19.81 -16.39
N HIS A 138 1.69 18.92 -15.91
CA HIS A 138 3.09 18.87 -16.32
C HIS A 138 3.61 17.49 -16.73
N VAL A 139 2.83 16.42 -16.51
CA VAL A 139 3.25 15.05 -16.87
C VAL A 139 2.42 14.53 -18.03
N SER A 140 3.08 14.27 -19.16
CA SER A 140 2.44 13.65 -20.33
C SER A 140 2.14 12.16 -20.08
N PRO A 141 1.17 11.57 -20.80
CA PRO A 141 0.89 10.13 -20.71
C PRO A 141 2.12 9.25 -21.00
N GLN A 142 3.00 9.68 -21.91
CA GLN A 142 4.21 8.93 -22.27
C GLN A 142 5.26 8.97 -21.16
N GLN A 143 5.47 10.14 -20.54
CA GLN A 143 6.35 10.27 -19.38
C GLN A 143 5.85 9.42 -18.21
N TRP A 144 4.54 9.48 -17.94
CA TRP A 144 3.93 8.66 -16.89
C TRP A 144 4.07 7.16 -17.16
N ALA A 145 3.82 6.71 -18.40
CA ALA A 145 3.99 5.30 -18.76
C ALA A 145 5.44 4.83 -18.58
N ALA A 146 6.43 5.65 -18.94
CA ALA A 146 7.84 5.32 -18.73
C ALA A 146 8.18 5.22 -17.24
N PHE A 147 7.73 6.17 -16.42
CA PHE A 147 7.89 6.14 -14.96
C PHE A 147 7.21 4.89 -14.35
N SER A 148 5.94 4.66 -14.66
CA SER A 148 5.16 3.52 -14.16
C SER A 148 5.81 2.18 -14.52
N ASN A 149 6.31 2.02 -15.75
CA ASN A 149 7.02 0.81 -16.16
C ASN A 149 8.31 0.58 -15.35
N GLU A 150 9.09 1.64 -15.07
CA GLU A 150 10.29 1.54 -14.23
C GLU A 150 9.94 1.15 -12.80
N VAL A 151 8.91 1.79 -12.21
CA VAL A 151 8.40 1.44 -10.87
C VAL A 151 7.98 -0.02 -10.82
N ILE A 152 7.19 -0.49 -11.79
CA ILE A 152 6.73 -1.90 -11.85
C ILE A 152 7.91 -2.87 -11.99
N ALA A 153 8.90 -2.55 -12.82
CA ALA A 153 10.06 -3.41 -13.06
C ALA A 153 10.98 -3.54 -11.83
N THR A 154 10.98 -2.52 -10.96
CA THR A 154 11.85 -2.45 -9.78
C THR A 154 11.11 -2.73 -8.47
N SER A 155 9.78 -2.85 -8.50
CA SER A 155 8.96 -3.18 -7.34
C SER A 155 9.40 -4.50 -6.66
N PRO A 156 9.48 -4.54 -5.33
CA PRO A 156 9.79 -5.75 -4.58
C PRO A 156 8.79 -6.88 -4.92
N PRO A 157 9.24 -8.06 -5.37
CA PRO A 157 8.34 -9.14 -5.77
C PRO A 157 7.71 -9.87 -4.58
N GLU A 158 8.28 -9.76 -3.39
CA GLU A 158 7.80 -10.47 -2.21
C GLU A 158 6.42 -9.99 -1.79
N ALA A 159 5.52 -10.95 -1.61
CA ALA A 159 4.13 -10.70 -1.28
C ALA A 159 3.43 -9.71 -2.24
N ALA A 160 3.83 -9.63 -3.52
CA ALA A 160 3.21 -8.77 -4.53
C ALA A 160 1.69 -9.00 -4.68
N TYR A 161 1.20 -10.19 -4.31
CA TYR A 161 -0.22 -10.49 -4.25
C TYR A 161 -0.99 -9.57 -3.28
N LEU A 162 -0.35 -9.08 -2.21
CA LEU A 162 -0.95 -8.12 -1.29
C LEU A 162 -1.25 -6.77 -1.97
N ILE A 163 -0.45 -6.34 -2.95
CA ILE A 163 -0.75 -5.13 -3.74
C ILE A 163 -2.12 -5.30 -4.40
N VAL A 164 -2.36 -6.42 -5.10
CA VAL A 164 -3.63 -6.71 -5.76
C VAL A 164 -4.79 -6.67 -4.76
N GLY A 165 -4.66 -7.35 -3.61
CA GLY A 165 -5.72 -7.39 -2.61
C GLY A 165 -6.03 -6.03 -1.98
N PHE A 166 -5.02 -5.20 -1.73
CA PHE A 166 -5.27 -3.87 -1.20
C PHE A 166 -5.86 -2.92 -2.25
N LEU A 167 -5.43 -2.99 -3.51
CA LEU A 167 -6.04 -2.23 -4.59
C LEU A 167 -7.54 -2.56 -4.71
N ASP A 168 -7.91 -3.85 -4.66
CA ASP A 168 -9.31 -4.29 -4.65
C ASP A 168 -10.11 -3.77 -3.44
N GLN A 169 -9.46 -3.56 -2.27
CA GLN A 169 -10.13 -3.00 -1.09
C GLN A 169 -10.41 -1.50 -1.19
N VAL A 170 -9.56 -0.75 -1.90
CA VAL A 170 -9.57 0.72 -1.84
C VAL A 170 -10.04 1.39 -3.13
N GLY A 171 -10.01 0.69 -4.26
CA GLY A 171 -10.40 1.21 -5.58
C GLY A 171 -11.72 0.66 -6.11
N THR A 172 -12.24 1.29 -7.16
CA THR A 172 -13.31 0.69 -7.96
C THR A 172 -12.75 -0.40 -8.88
N GLN A 173 -13.61 -1.26 -9.44
CA GLN A 173 -13.17 -2.27 -10.41
C GLN A 173 -12.45 -1.65 -11.60
N GLU A 174 -12.90 -0.49 -12.08
CA GLU A 174 -12.31 0.21 -13.22
C GLU A 174 -10.93 0.79 -12.87
N GLU A 175 -10.78 1.41 -11.71
CA GLU A 175 -9.49 1.94 -11.25
C GLU A 175 -8.47 0.80 -11.09
N VAL A 176 -8.87 -0.30 -10.45
CA VAL A 176 -7.98 -1.45 -10.23
C VAL A 176 -7.61 -2.13 -11.55
N ALA A 177 -8.57 -2.32 -12.47
CA ALA A 177 -8.29 -2.88 -13.78
C ALA A 177 -7.32 -1.99 -14.58
N LEU A 178 -7.46 -0.65 -14.49
CA LEU A 178 -6.54 0.29 -15.12
C LEU A 178 -5.11 0.11 -14.61
N VAL A 179 -4.92 0.06 -13.29
CA VAL A 179 -3.57 -0.08 -12.69
C VAL A 179 -2.95 -1.44 -13.02
N LEU A 180 -3.71 -2.52 -12.88
CA LEU A 180 -3.21 -3.88 -13.12
C LEU A 180 -2.94 -4.16 -14.61
N SER A 181 -3.55 -3.39 -15.53
CA SER A 181 -3.25 -3.49 -16.97
C SER A 181 -1.82 -3.09 -17.34
N ALA A 182 -1.11 -2.39 -16.45
CA ALA A 182 0.28 -1.99 -16.66
C ALA A 182 1.29 -3.11 -16.36
N LEU A 183 0.86 -4.19 -15.71
CA LEU A 183 1.74 -5.34 -15.43
C LEU A 183 2.24 -5.98 -16.74
N PRO A 184 3.52 -6.37 -16.85
CA PRO A 184 4.01 -7.07 -18.03
C PRO A 184 3.46 -8.52 -18.09
N GLU A 185 3.38 -9.09 -19.29
CA GLU A 185 3.24 -10.54 -19.45
C GLU A 185 4.52 -11.25 -18.94
N PRO A 186 4.43 -12.42 -18.26
CA PRO A 186 3.23 -13.20 -17.99
C PRO A 186 2.50 -12.82 -16.68
N ALA A 187 2.90 -11.76 -15.97
CA ALA A 187 2.34 -11.42 -14.65
C ALA A 187 0.82 -11.17 -14.70
N GLN A 188 0.30 -10.61 -15.80
CA GLN A 188 -1.14 -10.42 -15.99
C GLN A 188 -1.95 -11.72 -15.83
N GLN A 189 -1.40 -12.85 -16.28
CA GLN A 189 -2.06 -14.16 -16.23
C GLN A 189 -2.24 -14.67 -14.79
N PHE A 190 -1.41 -14.22 -13.87
CA PHE A 190 -1.44 -14.63 -12.47
C PHE A 190 -2.31 -13.74 -11.58
N VAL A 191 -2.80 -12.60 -12.09
CA VAL A 191 -3.64 -11.66 -11.32
C VAL A 191 -4.85 -12.33 -10.64
N PRO A 192 -5.61 -13.25 -11.29
CA PRO A 192 -6.70 -13.95 -10.60
C PRO A 192 -6.22 -14.78 -9.40
N ALA A 193 -5.11 -15.50 -9.53
CA ALA A 193 -4.55 -16.31 -8.45
C ALA A 193 -3.99 -15.43 -7.32
N MET A 194 -3.34 -14.32 -7.65
CA MET A 194 -2.86 -13.33 -6.68
C MET A 194 -4.02 -12.74 -5.87
N ARG A 195 -5.13 -12.41 -6.54
CA ARG A 195 -6.35 -11.91 -5.89
C ARG A 195 -6.93 -12.92 -4.90
N ASP A 196 -7.08 -14.18 -5.31
CA ASP A 196 -7.57 -15.25 -4.42
C ASP A 196 -6.66 -15.44 -3.20
N GLN A 197 -5.33 -15.46 -3.41
CA GLN A 197 -4.36 -15.54 -2.33
C GLN A 197 -4.45 -14.33 -1.38
N ALA A 198 -4.58 -13.13 -1.92
CA ALA A 198 -4.67 -11.90 -1.15
C ALA A 198 -5.95 -11.84 -0.31
N HIS A 199 -7.08 -12.29 -0.84
CA HIS A 199 -8.33 -12.37 -0.09
C HIS A 199 -8.19 -13.27 1.14
N VAL A 200 -7.54 -14.44 1.00
CA VAL A 200 -7.28 -15.34 2.13
C VAL A 200 -6.36 -14.69 3.16
N ALA A 201 -5.24 -14.11 2.71
CA ALA A 201 -4.26 -13.48 3.60
C ALA A 201 -4.86 -12.28 4.37
N LEU A 202 -5.56 -11.39 3.68
CA LEU A 202 -6.19 -10.21 4.28
C LEU A 202 -7.34 -10.60 5.22
N ALA A 203 -8.10 -11.66 4.94
CA ALA A 203 -9.13 -12.16 5.84
C ALA A 203 -8.54 -12.61 7.19
N VAL A 204 -7.36 -13.25 7.18
CA VAL A 204 -6.64 -13.66 8.40
C VAL A 204 -6.22 -12.44 9.24
N LEU A 205 -5.77 -11.36 8.58
CA LEU A 205 -5.34 -10.11 9.23
C LEU A 205 -6.50 -9.29 9.78
N ILE A 206 -7.66 -9.32 9.11
CA ILE A 206 -8.85 -8.52 9.46
C ILE A 206 -9.73 -9.22 10.48
N SER A 207 -9.84 -10.55 10.45
CA SER A 207 -10.81 -11.24 11.30
C SER A 207 -10.43 -11.14 12.79
N SER A 208 -11.19 -10.32 13.50
CA SER A 208 -11.32 -10.40 14.95
C SER A 208 -12.01 -11.73 15.24
N GLY A 209 -11.40 -12.56 16.10
CA GLY A 209 -11.86 -13.92 16.36
C GLY A 209 -13.35 -14.03 16.67
N SER A 210 -14.16 -14.32 15.66
CA SER A 210 -15.47 -14.92 15.83
C SER A 210 -15.28 -16.41 15.60
N LYS A 211 -15.14 -17.17 16.69
CA LYS A 211 -15.28 -18.63 16.60
C LYS A 211 -16.63 -18.91 15.95
N PRO A 212 -16.73 -19.79 14.94
CA PRO A 212 -18.04 -20.26 14.51
C PRO A 212 -18.67 -20.96 15.72
N SER A 213 -19.75 -20.39 16.26
CA SER A 213 -20.54 -21.02 17.30
C SER A 213 -21.11 -22.31 16.71
N GLY A 214 -20.51 -23.44 17.08
CA GLY A 214 -20.97 -24.75 16.69
C GLY A 214 -22.37 -24.97 17.24
N ARG A 215 -23.39 -24.78 16.40
CA ARG A 215 -24.70 -25.38 16.63
C ARG A 215 -24.54 -26.88 16.42
N LEU A 216 -24.30 -27.61 17.52
CA LEU A 216 -24.60 -29.04 17.59
C LEU A 216 -26.10 -29.18 17.29
N LEU A 217 -26.43 -29.69 16.10
CA LEU A 217 -27.74 -30.24 15.82
C LEU A 217 -27.87 -31.50 16.67
N VAL A 218 -28.50 -31.36 17.85
CA VAL A 218 -29.05 -32.47 18.59
C VAL A 218 -30.24 -32.97 17.78
N VAL A 219 -30.02 -34.01 16.97
CA VAL A 219 -31.10 -34.80 16.39
C VAL A 219 -31.66 -35.64 17.54
N ALA A 220 -32.80 -35.22 18.07
CA ALA A 220 -33.62 -36.07 18.92
C ALA A 220 -34.10 -37.26 18.09
N ALA A 221 -33.63 -38.45 18.44
CA ALA A 221 -34.27 -39.69 18.06
C ALA A 221 -35.45 -39.90 19.01
N ASP A 222 -36.66 -39.70 18.52
CA ASP A 222 -37.87 -40.17 19.20
C ASP A 222 -38.26 -41.55 18.67
N ARG A 223 -38.88 -42.30 19.59
CA ARG A 223 -39.13 -43.74 19.60
C ARG A 223 -40.21 -44.20 18.63
#